data_AF-A0A1B2DYW6-F1
#
_entry.id   AF-A0A1B2DYW6-F1
#
_cell.length_a   1.000
_cell.length_b   1.000
_cell.length_c   1.000
_cell.angle_alpha   90.00
_cell.angle_beta   90.00
_cell.angle_gamma   90.00
#
_symmetry.space_group_name_H-M   'P 1'
#
loop_
_entity.id
_entity.type
_entity.pdbx_description
1 polymer ?
#
loop_
_entity_poly.entity_id
_entity_poly.type
_entity_poly.pdbx_seq_one_letter_code
_entity_poly.pdbx_strand_id
1 'polypeptide(L)'
;MEKISTEKLMELYVDTIAKCGTYLLNEDDVVIEYNIFEEFDTGNTSFLHADNLQKLYDAGLINNEMVYKSSTLRNMVLELQQGDEWDVNAVRNSLKWRRVLQLADEIKGLIGGY
;
A
#
# COMPACT_ATOMS: atom_id res chain seq x y z
N MET A 1 9.12 17.27 -16.83
CA MET A 1 8.90 16.05 -16.05
C MET A 1 8.90 14.91 -17.02
N GLU A 2 9.90 14.01 -16.94
CA GLU A 2 9.83 12.73 -17.64
C GLU A 2 8.61 11.96 -17.10
N LYS A 3 7.76 11.48 -18.00
CA LYS A 3 6.66 10.59 -17.61
C LYS A 3 7.32 9.26 -17.25
N ILE A 4 7.11 8.78 -16.02
CA ILE A 4 7.53 7.43 -15.63
C ILE A 4 6.85 6.43 -16.59
N SER A 5 7.57 5.38 -17.01
CA SER A 5 6.97 4.33 -17.81
C SER A 5 5.99 3.49 -16.98
N THR A 6 5.11 2.76 -17.64
CA THR A 6 4.14 1.90 -16.95
C THR A 6 4.81 0.76 -16.20
N GLU A 7 5.91 0.22 -16.74
CA GLU A 7 6.73 -0.79 -16.07
C GLU A 7 7.36 -0.22 -14.80
N LYS A 8 7.90 1.00 -14.87
CA LYS A 8 8.47 1.66 -13.70
C LYS A 8 7.41 1.97 -12.65
N LEU A 9 6.22 2.38 -13.08
CA LEU A 9 5.08 2.57 -12.19
C LEU A 9 4.69 1.25 -11.50
N MET A 10 4.73 0.12 -12.21
CA MET A 10 4.45 -1.19 -11.63
C MET A 10 5.50 -1.58 -10.60
N GLU A 11 6.79 -1.37 -10.87
CA GLU A 11 7.85 -1.60 -9.87
C GLU A 11 7.60 -0.81 -8.58
N LEU A 12 7.28 0.48 -8.70
CA LEU A 12 7.01 1.36 -7.57
C LEU A 12 5.74 0.97 -6.82
N TYR A 13 4.70 0.54 -7.55
CA TYR A 13 3.49 -0.03 -6.97
C TYR A 13 3.80 -1.29 -6.14
N VAL A 14 4.55 -2.25 -6.70
CA VAL A 14 4.91 -3.49 -6.01
C VAL A 14 5.78 -3.20 -4.78
N ASP A 15 6.77 -2.33 -4.91
CA ASP A 15 7.64 -1.95 -3.79
C ASP A 15 6.82 -1.29 -2.68
N THR A 16 5.88 -0.39 -3.02
CA THR A 16 4.97 0.23 -2.04
C THR A 16 4.17 -0.82 -1.28
N ILE A 17 3.48 -1.73 -1.99
CA ILE A 17 2.70 -2.79 -1.35
C ILE A 17 3.59 -3.66 -0.47
N ALA A 18 4.84 -3.90 -0.84
CA ALA A 18 5.76 -4.72 -0.05
C ALA A 18 6.17 -4.10 1.29
N LYS A 19 6.08 -2.77 1.46
CA LYS A 19 6.35 -2.07 2.72
C LYS A 19 5.22 -2.20 3.75
N CYS A 20 4.05 -2.67 3.34
CA CYS A 20 2.88 -2.79 4.22
C CYS A 20 2.43 -4.26 4.26
N GLY A 21 2.22 -4.79 5.46
CA GLY A 21 1.80 -6.19 5.60
C GLY A 21 1.82 -6.65 7.05
N THR A 22 1.21 -7.80 7.32
CA THR A 22 1.08 -8.31 8.69
C THR A 22 2.41 -8.70 9.33
N TYR A 23 3.49 -8.81 8.56
CA TYR A 23 4.84 -9.02 9.09
C TYR A 23 5.24 -7.92 10.09
N LEU A 24 4.79 -6.67 9.86
CA LEU A 24 5.08 -5.51 10.69
C LEU A 24 4.57 -5.63 12.13
N LEU A 25 3.58 -6.51 12.39
CA LEU A 25 3.07 -6.72 13.75
C LEU A 25 4.15 -7.23 14.71
N ASN A 26 5.19 -7.89 14.19
CA ASN A 26 6.28 -8.48 14.96
C ASN A 26 7.63 -7.76 14.78
N GLU A 27 7.71 -6.75 13.93
CA GLU A 27 8.93 -5.97 13.70
C GLU A 27 9.19 -5.00 14.85
N ASP A 28 10.35 -4.35 14.91
CA ASP A 28 10.60 -3.28 15.87
C ASP A 28 10.00 -1.92 15.43
N ASP A 29 9.95 -0.96 16.36
CA ASP A 29 9.30 0.32 16.12
C ASP A 29 10.00 1.12 14.99
N VAL A 30 11.33 1.03 14.88
CA VAL A 30 12.11 1.74 13.84
C VAL A 30 11.78 1.18 12.45
N VAL A 31 11.64 -0.14 12.35
CA VAL A 31 11.24 -0.81 11.10
C VAL A 31 9.81 -0.42 10.72
N ILE A 32 8.88 -0.34 11.69
CA ILE A 32 7.51 0.11 11.43
C ILE A 32 7.51 1.56 10.96
N GLU A 33 8.25 2.44 11.64
CA GLU A 33 8.33 3.86 11.28
C GLU A 33 8.82 4.05 9.86
N TYR A 34 9.96 3.44 9.53
CA TYR A 34 10.52 3.52 8.18
C TYR A 34 9.58 2.95 7.11
N ASN A 35 9.02 1.77 7.34
CA ASN A 35 8.18 1.13 6.32
C ASN A 35 6.83 1.83 6.15
N ILE A 36 6.13 2.17 7.23
CA ILE A 36 4.77 2.72 7.16
C ILE A 36 4.77 4.24 6.98
N PHE A 37 5.51 4.95 7.83
CA PHE A 37 5.40 6.41 7.95
C PHE A 37 6.36 7.16 7.02
N GLU A 38 7.29 6.47 6.35
CA GLU A 38 8.15 7.07 5.32
C GLU A 38 7.89 6.46 3.93
N GLU A 39 8.21 5.17 3.75
CA GLU A 39 8.21 4.53 2.43
C GLU A 39 6.78 4.28 1.91
N PHE A 40 5.96 3.58 2.70
CA PHE A 40 4.60 3.23 2.31
C PHE A 40 3.72 4.46 2.15
N ASP A 41 3.79 5.44 3.05
CA ASP A 41 2.98 6.66 2.96
C ASP A 41 3.25 7.43 1.65
N THR A 42 4.54 7.62 1.31
CA THR A 42 4.94 8.25 0.05
C THR A 42 4.38 7.49 -1.15
N GLY A 43 4.47 6.16 -1.13
CA GLY A 43 3.92 5.32 -2.19
C GLY A 43 2.40 5.28 -2.25
N ASN A 44 1.73 5.33 -1.10
CA ASN A 44 0.28 5.31 -0.97
C ASN A 44 -0.36 6.59 -1.53
N THR A 45 0.24 7.74 -1.26
CA THR A 45 -0.20 9.03 -1.80
C THR A 45 0.10 9.18 -3.29
N SER A 46 1.16 8.51 -3.78
CA SER A 46 1.64 8.63 -5.16
C SER A 46 1.17 7.50 -6.09
N PHE A 47 1.65 6.27 -5.86
CA PHE A 47 1.52 5.16 -6.80
C PHE A 47 0.19 4.42 -6.67
N LEU A 48 -0.45 4.47 -5.50
CA LEU A 48 -1.81 3.95 -5.29
C LEU A 48 -2.90 4.97 -5.66
N HIS A 49 -2.53 6.15 -6.18
CA HIS A 49 -3.50 7.14 -6.65
C HIS A 49 -4.33 6.58 -7.82
N ALA A 50 -5.61 6.96 -7.89
CA ALA A 50 -6.57 6.44 -8.88
C ALA A 50 -6.04 6.54 -10.33
N ASP A 51 -5.47 7.67 -10.71
CA ASP A 51 -4.89 7.86 -12.06
C ASP A 51 -3.76 6.87 -12.38
N ASN A 52 -2.98 6.47 -11.38
CA ASN A 52 -1.88 5.54 -11.55
C ASN A 52 -2.37 4.09 -11.57
N LEU A 53 -3.36 3.76 -10.73
CA LEU A 53 -4.04 2.46 -10.79
C LEU A 53 -4.73 2.27 -12.14
N GLN A 54 -5.39 3.31 -12.68
CA GLN A 54 -6.02 3.23 -13.99
C GLN A 54 -4.99 3.00 -15.10
N LYS A 55 -3.84 3.68 -15.08
CA LYS A 55 -2.76 3.44 -16.05
C LYS A 55 -2.25 2.00 -16.02
N LEU A 56 -2.05 1.44 -14.81
CA LEU A 56 -1.60 0.05 -14.65
C LEU A 56 -2.66 -0.94 -15.17
N TYR A 57 -3.94 -0.65 -14.93
CA TYR A 57 -5.05 -1.44 -15.42
C TYR A 57 -5.16 -1.40 -16.95
N ASP A 58 -5.12 -0.21 -17.54
CA ASP A 58 -5.20 -0.01 -19.00
C ASP A 58 -4.05 -0.71 -19.73
N ALA A 59 -2.89 -0.81 -19.08
CA ALA A 59 -1.72 -1.55 -19.57
C ALA A 59 -1.79 -3.07 -19.34
N GLY A 60 -2.83 -3.57 -18.65
CA GLY A 60 -3.01 -4.99 -18.34
C GLY A 60 -2.05 -5.53 -17.27
N LEU A 61 -1.37 -4.66 -16.52
CA LEU A 61 -0.41 -5.05 -15.47
C LEU A 61 -1.08 -5.39 -14.13
N ILE A 62 -2.27 -4.85 -13.90
CA ILE A 62 -3.13 -5.20 -12.76
C ILE A 62 -4.55 -5.44 -13.23
N ASN A 63 -5.29 -6.28 -12.51
CA ASN A 63 -6.68 -6.58 -12.83
C ASN A 63 -7.67 -5.74 -11.99
N ASN A 64 -8.97 -5.87 -12.27
CA ASN A 64 -10.04 -5.16 -11.55
C ASN A 64 -10.03 -5.41 -10.03
N GLU A 65 -9.70 -6.63 -9.60
CA GLU A 65 -9.64 -6.95 -8.17
C GLU A 65 -8.51 -6.20 -7.47
N MET A 66 -7.34 -6.15 -8.10
CA MET A 66 -6.19 -5.38 -7.61
C MET A 66 -6.50 -3.89 -7.56
N VAL A 67 -7.14 -3.32 -8.59
CA VAL A 67 -7.57 -1.90 -8.57
C VAL A 67 -8.50 -1.63 -7.39
N TYR A 68 -9.51 -2.47 -7.18
CA TYR A 68 -10.47 -2.31 -6.08
C TYR A 68 -9.78 -2.41 -4.71
N LYS A 69 -8.95 -3.43 -4.49
CA LYS A 69 -8.25 -3.63 -3.23
C LYS A 69 -7.25 -2.50 -2.95
N SER A 70 -6.48 -2.07 -3.94
CA SER A 70 -5.50 -0.99 -3.78
C SER A 70 -6.16 0.37 -3.52
N SER A 71 -7.29 0.64 -4.18
CA SER A 71 -8.10 1.84 -3.89
C SER A 71 -8.67 1.80 -2.46
N THR A 72 -9.15 0.63 -2.03
CA THR A 72 -9.67 0.43 -0.66
C THR A 72 -8.56 0.62 0.37
N LEU A 73 -7.39 0.00 0.15
CA LEU A 73 -6.21 0.15 1.01
C LEU A 73 -5.85 1.63 1.18
N ARG A 74 -5.75 2.35 0.05
CA ARG A 74 -5.44 3.78 0.08
C ARG A 74 -6.42 4.59 0.91
N ASN A 75 -7.72 4.37 0.71
CA ASN A 75 -8.75 5.13 1.43
C ASN A 75 -8.71 4.84 2.94
N MET A 76 -8.51 3.58 3.33
CA MET A 76 -8.37 3.22 4.74
C MET A 76 -7.15 3.90 5.39
N VAL A 77 -6.03 3.98 4.67
CA VAL A 77 -4.81 4.64 5.17
C VAL A 77 -5.03 6.14 5.31
N LEU A 78 -5.67 6.79 4.33
CA LEU A 78 -6.02 8.21 4.41
C LEU A 78 -6.94 8.52 5.58
N GLU A 79 -7.88 7.64 5.91
CA GLU A 79 -8.73 7.77 7.10
C GLU A 79 -7.92 7.66 8.39
N LEU A 80 -6.95 6.75 8.45
CA LEU A 80 -6.06 6.60 9.61
C LEU A 80 -5.18 7.84 9.82
N GLN A 81 -4.68 8.45 8.74
CA GLN A 81 -3.89 9.69 8.78
C GLN A 81 -4.64 10.89 9.33
N GLN A 82 -5.96 10.91 9.16
CA GLN A 82 -6.82 11.99 9.66
C GLN A 82 -7.32 11.74 11.09
N GLY A 83 -7.05 10.56 11.66
CA GLY A 83 -7.47 10.16 12.99
C GLY A 83 -6.31 10.06 13.99
N ASP A 84 -6.64 9.56 15.18
CA ASP A 84 -5.70 9.41 16.30
C ASP A 84 -4.95 8.06 16.29
N GLU A 85 -5.06 7.29 15.20
CA GLU A 85 -4.44 5.97 15.07
C GLU A 85 -3.18 6.00 14.17
N TRP A 86 -2.64 7.17 13.84
CA TRP A 86 -1.44 7.29 13.01
C TRP A 86 -0.15 7.20 13.84
N ASP A 87 0.06 6.06 14.50
CA ASP A 87 1.23 5.81 15.34
C ASP A 87 1.60 4.32 15.40
N VAL A 88 2.84 4.01 15.81
CA VAL A 88 3.37 2.64 15.87
C VAL A 88 2.55 1.72 16.78
N ASN A 89 2.07 2.24 17.91
CA ASN A 89 1.29 1.44 18.85
C ASN A 89 -0.09 1.07 18.25
N ALA A 90 -0.71 1.97 17.50
CA ALA A 90 -1.91 1.68 16.74
C ALA A 90 -1.67 0.64 15.63
N VAL A 91 -0.55 0.73 14.89
CA VAL A 91 -0.17 -0.27 13.86
C VAL A 91 -0.19 -1.70 14.42
N ARG A 92 0.31 -1.90 15.64
CA ARG A 92 0.37 -3.23 16.28
C ARG A 92 -0.97 -3.71 16.81
N ASN A 93 -1.76 -2.80 17.39
CA ASN A 93 -2.86 -3.19 18.28
C ASN A 93 -4.25 -2.88 17.71
N SER A 94 -4.36 -1.98 16.74
CA SER A 94 -5.65 -1.59 16.17
C SER A 94 -6.20 -2.64 15.21
N LEU A 95 -7.52 -2.87 15.32
CA LEU A 95 -8.25 -3.68 14.35
C LEU A 95 -8.29 -3.04 12.96
N LYS A 96 -8.29 -1.69 12.87
CA LYS A 96 -8.26 -0.99 11.58
C LYS A 96 -6.93 -1.21 10.87
N TRP A 97 -5.82 -1.03 11.59
CA TRP A 97 -4.49 -1.32 11.07
C TRP A 97 -4.34 -2.78 10.69
N ARG A 98 -4.82 -3.71 11.51
CA ARG A 98 -4.79 -5.14 11.16
C ARG A 98 -5.48 -5.41 9.83
N ARG A 99 -6.59 -4.73 9.53
CA ARG A 99 -7.27 -4.86 8.24
C ARG A 99 -6.47 -4.23 7.09
N VAL A 100 -5.84 -3.08 7.30
CA VAL A 100 -4.92 -2.44 6.32
C VAL A 100 -3.77 -3.38 5.97
N LEU A 101 -3.08 -3.91 6.98
CA LEU A 101 -1.94 -4.83 6.81
C LEU A 101 -2.35 -6.11 6.07
N GLN A 102 -3.50 -6.71 6.44
CA GLN A 102 -4.02 -7.88 5.75
C GLN A 102 -4.38 -7.60 4.29
N LEU A 103 -4.96 -6.43 4.01
CA LEU A 103 -5.33 -6.07 2.65
C LEU A 103 -4.09 -5.88 1.76
N ALA A 104 -2.99 -5.34 2.30
CA ALA A 104 -1.72 -5.29 1.60
C ALA A 104 -1.17 -6.69 1.30
N ASP A 105 -1.24 -7.63 2.26
CA ASP A 105 -0.85 -9.03 2.04
C ASP A 105 -1.73 -9.71 0.97
N GLU A 106 -3.04 -9.46 0.97
CA GLU A 106 -3.97 -9.96 -0.05
C GLU A 106 -3.56 -9.46 -1.45
N ILE A 107 -3.25 -8.16 -1.59
CA ILE A 107 -2.78 -7.58 -2.88
C ILE A 107 -1.45 -8.21 -3.29
N LYS A 108 -0.51 -8.38 -2.35
CA LYS A 108 0.78 -9.03 -2.60
C LYS A 108 0.62 -10.45 -3.11
N GLY A 109 -0.34 -11.20 -2.58
CA GLY A 109 -0.70 -12.55 -3.05
C GLY A 109 -1.19 -12.55 -4.51
N LEU A 110 -1.89 -11.51 -4.94
CA LEU A 110 -2.34 -11.37 -6.34
C LEU A 110 -1.18 -11.03 -7.29
N ILE A 111 -0.20 -10.26 -6.83
CA ILE A 111 1.02 -9.91 -7.61
C ILE A 111 1.90 -11.14 -7.85
N GLY A 112 1.99 -12.07 -6.90
CA GLY A 112 2.79 -13.30 -7.03
C GLY A 112 2.15 -14.41 -7.87
N GLY A 113 0.95 -14.18 -8.42
CA GLY A 113 0.17 -15.18 -9.18
C GLY A 113 0.34 -15.13 -10.70
N TYR A 114 1.31 -14.36 -11.21
CA TYR A 114 1.66 -14.27 -12.63
C TYR A 114 2.72 -15.30 -13.05
#